data_AF-A0AAE6CZX9-F1
#
_entry.id   AF-A0AAE6CZX9-F1
#
_cell.length_a   1.000
_cell.length_b   1.000
_cell.length_c   1.000
_cell.angle_alpha   90.00
_cell.angle_beta   90.00
_cell.angle_gamma   90.00
#
_symmetry.space_group_name_H-M   'P 1'
#
loop_
_entity.id
_entity.type
_entity.pdbx_description
1 polymer ?
#
loop_
_entity_poly.entity_id
_entity_poly.type
_entity_poly.pdbx_seq_one_letter_code
_entity_poly.pdbx_strand_id
1 'polypeptide(L)'
;MKIILRIFRFDKNSDYLAYYKPYVYDSDDFQSVYDLLLQVKKDDIYFDFDENSESCIKINQIAIRQRRNLKNIIQEFGTELIIEPLDTKRAIKDLIMDKSDFYDKLHLFDGLIDTHDIELYKQYDFLYYTSEVREFLPQYLGDSFFIFAYKMLLKYPDKTPQFLKLVANEENGIYYHTTFKNFISFNESDYEAYIKELKKMLVKAGYARSIF
;
A
#
# COMPACT_ATOMS: atom_id res chain seq x y z
N MET A 1 -27.86 9.66 -4.06
CA MET A 1 -27.50 10.50 -2.87
C MET A 1 -26.27 11.33 -3.24
N LYS A 2 -26.14 12.61 -2.82
CA LYS A 2 -24.96 13.40 -3.22
C LYS A 2 -23.70 12.98 -2.46
N ILE A 3 -22.61 12.80 -3.19
CA ILE A 3 -21.26 12.60 -2.64
C ILE A 3 -20.37 13.78 -3.00
N ILE A 4 -19.56 14.23 -2.04
CA ILE A 4 -18.61 15.33 -2.18
C ILE A 4 -17.21 14.75 -2.07
N LEU A 5 -16.42 14.94 -3.12
CA LEU A 5 -15.03 14.49 -3.18
C LEU A 5 -14.11 15.68 -3.03
N ARG A 6 -13.02 15.51 -2.29
CA ARG A 6 -11.87 16.41 -2.26
C ARG A 6 -10.66 15.60 -2.69
N ILE A 7 -10.31 15.70 -3.96
CA ILE A 7 -9.27 14.87 -4.56
C ILE A 7 -7.96 15.65 -4.55
N PHE A 8 -6.89 15.01 -4.07
CA PHE A 8 -5.52 15.50 -4.14
C PHE A 8 -5.12 15.73 -5.59
N ARG A 9 -4.64 16.94 -5.88
CA ARG A 9 -4.15 17.38 -7.19
C ARG A 9 -2.73 17.87 -7.08
N PHE A 10 -1.89 17.41 -7.99
CA PHE A 10 -0.48 17.80 -8.08
C PHE A 10 0.11 17.33 -9.40
N ASP A 11 0.89 18.16 -10.08
CA ASP A 11 1.76 17.74 -11.16
C ASP A 11 3.20 18.18 -10.87
N LYS A 12 4.11 17.21 -10.74
CA LYS A 12 5.50 17.48 -10.37
C LYS A 12 6.25 18.42 -11.33
N ASN A 13 5.74 18.60 -12.56
CA ASN A 13 6.40 19.39 -13.60
C ASN A 13 5.87 20.83 -13.68
N SER A 14 4.68 21.10 -13.14
CA SER A 14 4.04 22.42 -13.25
C SER A 14 3.66 23.04 -11.92
N ASP A 15 3.31 22.24 -10.92
CA ASP A 15 2.69 22.73 -9.71
C ASP A 15 3.73 23.01 -8.63
N TYR A 16 3.59 24.17 -7.98
CA TYR A 16 4.45 24.53 -6.85
C TYR A 16 4.04 23.82 -5.55
N LEU A 17 2.73 23.65 -5.34
CA LEU A 17 2.16 22.97 -4.18
C LEU A 17 0.94 22.16 -4.61
N ALA A 18 0.72 21.04 -3.94
CA ALA A 18 -0.50 20.27 -4.08
C ALA A 18 -1.71 21.02 -3.52
N TYR A 19 -2.89 20.70 -4.03
CA TYR A 19 -4.17 21.24 -3.57
C TYR A 19 -5.27 20.17 -3.65
N TYR A 20 -6.45 20.45 -3.08
CA TYR A 20 -7.59 19.54 -3.16
C TYR A 20 -8.69 20.17 -4.00
N LYS A 21 -9.06 19.52 -5.10
CA LYS A 21 -10.13 19.98 -5.97
C LYS A 21 -11.47 19.33 -5.57
N PRO A 22 -12.54 20.11 -5.36
CA PRO A 22 -13.84 19.56 -5.03
C PRO A 22 -14.57 19.01 -6.28
N TYR A 23 -15.26 17.89 -6.12
CA TYR A 23 -16.18 17.32 -7.10
C TYR A 23 -17.48 16.91 -6.41
N VAL A 24 -18.60 17.00 -7.11
CA VAL A 24 -19.91 16.62 -6.57
C VAL A 24 -20.62 15.74 -7.57
N TYR A 25 -21.03 14.56 -7.11
CA TYR A 25 -21.70 13.55 -7.94
C TYR A 25 -22.93 12.99 -7.24
N ASP A 26 -23.80 12.33 -8.01
CA ASP A 26 -24.80 11.44 -7.44
C ASP A 26 -24.19 10.04 -7.24
N SER A 27 -24.12 9.57 -6.00
CA SER A 27 -23.51 8.29 -5.64
C SER A 27 -24.21 7.09 -6.25
N ASP A 28 -25.50 7.22 -6.61
CA ASP A 28 -26.29 6.11 -7.13
C ASP A 28 -25.88 5.70 -8.55
N ASP A 29 -25.09 6.53 -9.23
CA ASP A 29 -24.56 6.29 -10.58
C ASP A 29 -23.31 5.38 -10.60
N PHE A 30 -22.71 5.09 -9.44
CA PHE A 30 -21.42 4.39 -9.35
C PHE A 30 -21.49 3.15 -8.46
N GLN A 31 -20.84 2.07 -8.89
CA GLN A 31 -20.75 0.85 -8.07
C GLN A 31 -19.52 0.87 -7.15
N SER A 32 -18.42 1.44 -7.62
CA SER A 32 -17.12 1.44 -6.97
C SER A 32 -16.44 2.81 -7.00
N VAL A 33 -15.34 2.95 -6.25
CA VAL A 33 -14.48 4.15 -6.34
C VAL A 33 -13.83 4.25 -7.70
N TYR A 34 -13.49 3.12 -8.31
CA TYR A 34 -12.94 3.07 -9.66
C TYR A 34 -13.85 3.76 -10.68
N ASP A 35 -15.16 3.46 -10.66
CA ASP A 35 -16.14 4.08 -11.56
C ASP A 35 -16.21 5.61 -11.35
N LEU A 36 -16.13 6.02 -10.09
CA LEU A 36 -16.14 7.43 -9.70
C LEU A 36 -14.89 8.16 -10.21
N LEU A 37 -13.70 7.56 -10.10
CA LEU A 37 -12.45 8.13 -10.61
C LEU A 37 -12.42 8.20 -12.15
N LEU A 38 -12.97 7.19 -12.83
CA LEU A 38 -13.16 7.23 -14.29
C LEU A 38 -14.04 8.41 -14.70
N GLN A 39 -15.13 8.65 -13.96
CA GLN A 39 -16.01 9.78 -14.22
C GLN A 39 -15.33 11.13 -13.94
N VAL A 40 -14.55 11.24 -12.86
CA VAL A 40 -13.72 12.43 -12.60
C VAL A 40 -12.77 12.69 -13.76
N LYS A 41 -12.06 11.68 -14.27
CA LYS A 41 -11.13 11.82 -15.41
C LYS A 41 -11.85 12.23 -16.70
N LYS A 42 -13.09 11.77 -16.90
CA LYS A 42 -13.93 12.18 -18.02
C LYS A 42 -14.34 13.66 -17.94
N ASP A 43 -14.68 14.14 -16.75
CA ASP A 43 -15.11 15.53 -16.54
C ASP A 43 -13.94 16.51 -16.40
N ASP A 44 -12.78 16.02 -15.95
CA ASP A 44 -11.55 16.78 -15.75
C ASP A 44 -10.38 16.08 -16.45
N ILE A 45 -10.17 16.44 -17.72
CA ILE A 45 -9.14 15.84 -18.58
C ILE A 45 -7.70 15.97 -18.07
N TYR A 46 -7.45 16.85 -17.10
CA TYR A 46 -6.13 17.01 -16.49
C TYR A 46 -5.92 16.10 -15.28
N PHE A 47 -6.98 15.48 -14.77
CA PHE A 47 -6.92 14.55 -13.67
C PHE A 47 -6.36 13.20 -14.13
N ASP A 48 -5.46 12.62 -13.33
CA ASP A 48 -4.92 11.30 -13.62
C ASP A 48 -4.84 10.37 -12.41
N PHE A 49 -4.95 9.08 -12.68
CA PHE A 49 -4.87 8.01 -11.69
C PHE A 49 -4.49 6.69 -12.35
N ASP A 50 -4.14 5.69 -11.53
CA ASP A 50 -3.90 4.34 -12.02
C ASP A 50 -5.22 3.65 -12.38
N GLU A 51 -5.49 3.50 -13.69
CA GLU A 51 -6.68 2.86 -14.28
C GLU A 51 -6.66 1.33 -14.11
N ASN A 52 -6.45 0.89 -12.88
CA ASN A 52 -6.50 -0.48 -12.44
C ASN A 52 -7.33 -0.55 -11.17
N SER A 53 -8.45 -1.28 -11.23
CA SER A 53 -9.38 -1.41 -10.09
C SER A 53 -8.77 -2.13 -8.88
N GLU A 54 -7.67 -2.87 -9.07
CA GLU A 54 -6.89 -3.49 -8.00
C GLU A 54 -5.92 -2.55 -7.29
N SER A 55 -5.63 -1.39 -7.88
CA SER A 55 -4.74 -0.41 -7.27
C SER A 55 -5.37 0.20 -6.03
N CYS A 56 -4.54 0.56 -5.06
CA CYS A 56 -4.98 1.17 -3.81
C CYS A 56 -4.79 2.68 -3.84
N ILE A 57 -5.71 3.39 -3.20
CA ILE A 57 -5.66 4.84 -2.94
C ILE A 57 -5.99 5.06 -1.46
N LYS A 58 -5.76 6.26 -0.93
CA LYS A 58 -6.24 6.65 0.41
C LYS A 58 -7.58 7.37 0.30
N ILE A 59 -8.54 6.95 1.12
CA ILE A 59 -9.81 7.62 1.33
C ILE A 59 -9.89 7.93 2.83
N ASN A 60 -9.99 9.22 3.19
CA ASN A 60 -10.00 9.68 4.57
C ASN A 60 -8.85 9.05 5.40
N GLN A 61 -7.62 9.14 4.87
CA GLN A 61 -6.37 8.56 5.40
C GLN A 61 -6.26 7.03 5.42
N ILE A 62 -7.32 6.30 5.04
CA ILE A 62 -7.31 4.84 5.03
C ILE A 62 -7.09 4.34 3.61
N ALA A 63 -6.08 3.49 3.43
CA ALA A 63 -5.84 2.90 2.11
C ALA A 63 -6.89 1.82 1.77
N ILE A 64 -7.38 1.85 0.54
CA ILE A 64 -8.52 1.08 0.03
C ILE A 64 -8.27 0.76 -1.46
N ARG A 65 -8.64 -0.46 -1.89
CA ARG A 65 -8.65 -0.82 -3.32
C ARG A 65 -9.73 -0.06 -4.08
N GLN A 66 -9.43 0.43 -5.27
CA GLN A 66 -10.36 1.20 -6.09
C GLN A 66 -11.65 0.42 -6.44
N ARG A 67 -11.57 -0.92 -6.57
CA ARG A 67 -12.75 -1.79 -6.78
C ARG A 67 -13.75 -1.83 -5.62
N ARG A 68 -13.40 -1.33 -4.43
CA ARG A 68 -14.26 -1.44 -3.25
C ARG A 68 -15.59 -0.75 -3.52
N ASN A 69 -16.68 -1.41 -3.10
CA ASN A 69 -18.03 -0.94 -3.33
C ASN A 69 -18.25 0.44 -2.68
N LEU A 70 -18.76 1.39 -3.46
CA LEU A 70 -18.92 2.78 -3.03
C LEU A 70 -19.95 2.91 -1.89
N LYS A 71 -21.03 2.11 -1.90
CA LYS A 71 -22.03 2.14 -0.82
C LYS A 71 -21.43 1.75 0.52
N ASN A 72 -20.56 0.74 0.54
CA ASN A 72 -19.86 0.32 1.75
C ASN A 72 -18.92 1.43 2.26
N ILE A 73 -18.23 2.13 1.35
CA ILE A 73 -17.36 3.26 1.71
C ILE A 73 -18.19 4.41 2.30
N ILE A 74 -19.33 4.74 1.69
CA ILE A 74 -20.18 5.81 2.20
C ILE A 74 -20.80 5.45 3.56
N GLN A 75 -21.15 4.18 3.78
CA GLN A 75 -21.61 3.71 5.09
C GLN A 75 -20.55 3.87 6.18
N GLU A 76 -19.27 3.71 5.82
CA GLU A 76 -18.15 3.78 6.76
C GLU A 76 -17.65 5.22 6.99
N PHE A 77 -17.54 6.01 5.92
CA PHE A 77 -16.88 7.32 5.95
C PHE A 77 -17.83 8.51 5.74
N GLY A 78 -19.10 8.25 5.43
CA GLY A 78 -20.06 9.28 5.06
C GLY A 78 -19.93 9.73 3.60
N THR A 79 -20.60 10.82 3.26
CA THR A 79 -20.69 11.34 1.88
C THR A 79 -19.61 12.36 1.53
N GLU A 80 -18.71 12.70 2.47
CA GLU A 80 -17.57 13.57 2.24
C GLU A 80 -16.28 12.76 2.26
N LEU A 81 -15.68 12.59 1.08
CA LEU A 81 -14.49 11.77 0.90
C LEU A 81 -13.30 12.64 0.47
N ILE A 82 -12.20 12.54 1.22
CA ILE A 82 -10.89 13.05 0.82
C ILE A 82 -10.14 11.90 0.16
N ILE A 83 -9.72 12.09 -1.09
CA ILE A 83 -9.05 11.06 -1.89
C ILE A 83 -7.61 11.49 -2.15
N GLU A 84 -6.66 10.62 -1.83
CA GLU A 84 -5.22 10.85 -1.95
C GLU A 84 -4.51 9.63 -2.58
N PRO A 85 -3.32 9.83 -3.18
CA PRO A 85 -2.41 8.70 -3.42
C PRO A 85 -2.02 8.03 -2.09
N LEU A 86 -1.47 6.81 -2.15
CA LEU A 86 -1.00 6.12 -0.94
C LEU A 86 0.08 6.91 -0.18
N ASP A 87 0.91 7.68 -0.88
CA ASP A 87 1.92 8.56 -0.30
C ASP A 87 2.01 9.85 -1.14
N THR A 88 1.51 10.96 -0.58
CA THR A 88 1.49 12.26 -1.27
C THR A 88 2.89 12.80 -1.53
N LYS A 89 3.91 12.40 -0.74
CA LYS A 89 5.31 12.80 -0.96
C LYS A 89 5.90 12.17 -2.22
N ARG A 90 5.28 11.11 -2.74
CA ARG A 90 5.70 10.39 -3.96
C ARG A 90 4.79 10.63 -5.16
N ALA A 91 3.81 11.52 -5.04
CA ALA A 91 2.92 11.84 -6.15
C ALA A 91 3.72 12.42 -7.33
N ILE A 92 3.54 11.83 -8.52
CA ILE A 92 4.06 12.36 -9.79
C ILE A 92 2.98 13.22 -10.45
N LYS A 93 1.76 12.69 -10.50
CA LYS A 93 0.60 13.34 -11.09
C LYS A 93 -0.67 12.86 -10.38
N ASP A 94 -1.29 13.72 -9.60
CA ASP A 94 -2.52 13.47 -8.85
C ASP A 94 -2.43 12.18 -8.00
N LEU A 95 -3.12 11.11 -8.40
CA LEU A 95 -3.10 9.83 -7.67
C LEU A 95 -2.00 8.86 -8.16
N ILE A 96 -1.26 9.23 -9.21
CA ILE A 96 -0.13 8.45 -9.74
C ILE A 96 1.13 8.75 -8.91
N MET A 97 1.80 7.69 -8.47
CA MET A 97 2.99 7.76 -7.63
C MET A 97 4.23 7.22 -8.31
N ASP A 98 5.39 7.73 -7.90
CA ASP A 98 6.66 7.05 -8.10
C ASP A 98 6.76 5.85 -7.14
N LYS A 99 6.82 4.63 -7.68
CA LYS A 99 6.93 3.39 -6.89
C LYS A 99 8.32 2.74 -6.93
N SER A 100 9.34 3.45 -7.42
CA SER A 100 10.68 2.87 -7.60
C SER A 100 11.26 2.29 -6.31
N ASP A 101 11.13 3.00 -5.18
CA ASP A 101 11.68 2.59 -3.88
C ASP A 101 11.10 1.27 -3.35
N PHE A 102 9.83 1.01 -3.67
CA PHE A 102 9.14 -0.23 -3.38
C PHE A 102 9.62 -1.34 -4.31
N TYR A 103 9.71 -1.07 -5.62
CA TYR A 103 10.19 -2.08 -6.57
C TYR A 103 11.66 -2.45 -6.38
N ASP A 104 12.50 -1.51 -5.96
CA ASP A 104 13.92 -1.75 -5.69
C ASP A 104 14.12 -2.83 -4.61
N LYS A 105 13.14 -3.03 -3.72
CA LYS A 105 13.21 -4.11 -2.70
C LYS A 105 13.15 -5.50 -3.30
N LEU A 106 12.60 -5.68 -4.51
CA LEU A 106 12.54 -6.97 -5.19
C LEU A 106 13.93 -7.55 -5.46
N HIS A 107 14.94 -6.70 -5.67
CA HIS A 107 16.32 -7.14 -5.91
C HIS A 107 16.90 -7.98 -4.77
N LEU A 108 16.41 -7.80 -3.54
CA LEU A 108 16.83 -8.61 -2.40
C LEU A 108 16.35 -10.07 -2.52
N PHE A 109 15.36 -10.35 -3.37
CA PHE A 109 14.84 -11.69 -3.63
C PHE A 109 15.39 -12.32 -4.91
N ASP A 110 16.35 -11.70 -5.60
CA ASP A 110 16.90 -12.20 -6.85
C ASP A 110 17.43 -13.64 -6.71
N GLY A 111 17.00 -14.53 -7.62
CA GLY A 111 17.31 -15.97 -7.58
C GLY A 111 16.50 -16.79 -6.55
N LEU A 112 15.73 -16.14 -5.67
CA LEU A 112 14.88 -16.81 -4.69
C LEU A 112 13.44 -17.01 -5.20
N ILE A 113 12.94 -16.11 -6.05
CA ILE A 113 11.54 -16.06 -6.50
C ILE A 113 11.40 -16.17 -8.03
N ASP A 114 10.19 -16.44 -8.51
CA ASP A 114 9.84 -16.48 -9.94
C ASP A 114 9.04 -15.23 -10.40
N THR A 115 8.72 -15.14 -11.69
CA THR A 115 7.98 -13.99 -12.26
C THR A 115 6.56 -13.84 -11.69
N HIS A 116 5.88 -14.94 -11.33
CA HIS A 116 4.54 -14.86 -10.73
C HIS A 116 4.60 -14.30 -9.31
N ASP A 117 5.66 -14.63 -8.57
CA ASP A 117 5.91 -14.08 -7.24
C ASP A 117 6.16 -12.56 -7.30
N ILE A 118 6.86 -12.08 -8.34
CA ILE A 118 7.05 -10.65 -8.57
C ILE A 118 5.70 -9.95 -8.76
N GLU A 119 4.80 -10.49 -9.60
CA GLU A 119 3.47 -9.90 -9.79
C GLU A 119 2.62 -9.93 -8.51
N LEU A 120 2.78 -10.96 -7.68
CA LEU A 120 2.14 -11.00 -6.36
C LEU A 120 2.68 -9.88 -5.45
N TYR A 121 3.99 -9.66 -5.40
CA TYR A 121 4.58 -8.60 -4.58
C TYR A 121 4.02 -7.23 -4.93
N LYS A 122 3.87 -6.94 -6.23
CA LYS A 122 3.35 -5.65 -6.72
C LYS A 122 1.96 -5.30 -6.16
N GLN A 123 1.17 -6.30 -5.75
CA GLN A 123 -0.15 -6.10 -5.16
C GLN A 123 -0.11 -5.62 -3.69
N TYR A 124 1.07 -5.57 -3.07
CA TYR A 124 1.27 -5.22 -1.65
C TYR A 124 1.87 -3.83 -1.44
N ASP A 125 1.90 -2.98 -2.47
CA ASP A 125 2.40 -1.59 -2.35
C ASP A 125 1.72 -0.79 -1.23
N PHE A 126 0.43 -1.03 -0.99
CA PHE A 126 -0.31 -0.42 0.10
C PHE A 126 0.34 -0.69 1.47
N LEU A 127 0.80 -1.92 1.76
CA LEU A 127 1.49 -2.25 3.02
C LEU A 127 2.82 -1.51 3.16
N TYR A 128 3.47 -1.20 2.03
CA TYR A 128 4.69 -0.42 2.04
C TYR A 128 4.41 1.05 2.36
N TYR A 129 3.50 1.68 1.62
CA TYR A 129 3.25 3.12 1.69
C TYR A 129 2.40 3.56 2.88
N THR A 130 1.66 2.65 3.54
CA THR A 130 0.90 2.97 4.74
C THR A 130 1.69 2.83 6.04
N SER A 131 2.93 2.34 5.98
CA SER A 131 3.75 2.12 7.17
C SER A 131 4.34 3.44 7.68
N GLU A 132 3.95 3.82 8.90
CA GLU A 132 4.43 5.05 9.58
C GLU A 132 5.95 5.00 9.86
N VAL A 133 6.50 3.79 9.97
CA VAL A 133 7.95 3.55 10.21
C VAL A 133 8.80 4.23 9.15
N ARG A 134 8.33 4.31 7.89
CA ARG A 134 9.06 4.93 6.78
C ARG A 134 9.34 6.42 7.00
N GLU A 135 8.53 7.11 7.80
CA GLU A 135 8.77 8.52 8.11
C GLU A 135 10.01 8.73 8.97
N PHE A 136 10.35 7.74 9.81
CA PHE A 136 11.48 7.80 10.74
C PHE A 136 12.68 6.97 10.25
N LEU A 137 12.43 5.95 9.43
CA LEU A 137 13.43 5.03 8.89
C LEU A 137 13.19 4.81 7.39
N PRO A 138 13.62 5.73 6.51
CA PRO A 138 13.38 5.63 5.06
C PRO A 138 13.92 4.36 4.40
N GLN A 139 14.98 3.78 4.96
CA GLN A 139 15.59 2.53 4.50
C GLN A 139 14.81 1.27 4.89
N TYR A 140 13.78 1.39 5.76
CA TYR A 140 12.93 0.28 6.19
C TYR A 140 12.48 -0.57 5.00
N LEU A 141 12.62 -1.89 5.13
CA LEU A 141 12.26 -2.81 4.05
C LEU A 141 10.75 -2.77 3.75
N GLY A 142 9.94 -2.43 4.77
CA GLY A 142 8.49 -2.25 4.64
C GLY A 142 7.70 -3.52 4.91
N ASP A 143 6.46 -3.34 5.35
CA ASP A 143 5.63 -4.46 5.78
C ASP A 143 5.24 -5.38 4.61
N SER A 144 5.12 -4.81 3.40
CA SER A 144 4.95 -5.56 2.15
C SER A 144 6.05 -6.62 1.95
N PHE A 145 7.31 -6.26 2.24
CA PHE A 145 8.47 -7.14 2.12
C PHE A 145 8.37 -8.33 3.07
N PHE A 146 7.97 -8.09 4.31
CA PHE A 146 7.87 -9.14 5.33
C PHE A 146 6.70 -10.09 5.08
N ILE A 147 5.53 -9.54 4.71
CA ILE A 147 4.37 -10.36 4.33
C ILE A 147 4.70 -11.22 3.11
N PHE A 148 5.38 -10.64 2.12
CA PHE A 148 5.79 -11.38 0.95
C PHE A 148 6.84 -12.46 1.28
N ALA A 149 7.88 -12.13 2.05
CA ALA A 149 8.88 -13.11 2.49
C ALA A 149 8.27 -14.28 3.27
N TYR A 150 7.28 -14.02 4.13
CA TYR A 150 6.52 -15.06 4.83
C TYR A 150 5.77 -15.99 3.84
N LYS A 151 5.12 -15.43 2.82
CA LYS A 151 4.46 -16.26 1.80
C LYS A 151 5.48 -17.06 0.98
N MET A 152 6.63 -16.47 0.66
CA MET A 152 7.67 -17.13 -0.13
C MET A 152 8.35 -18.26 0.63
N LEU A 153 8.60 -18.12 1.94
CA LEU A 153 9.17 -19.22 2.72
C LEU A 153 8.20 -20.40 2.89
N LEU A 154 6.88 -20.16 2.83
CA LEU A 154 5.88 -21.24 2.80
C LEU A 154 5.85 -21.93 1.45
N LYS A 155 5.97 -21.16 0.36
CA LYS A 155 6.02 -21.68 -1.03
C LYS A 155 7.33 -22.43 -1.31
N TYR A 156 8.45 -21.96 -0.76
CA TYR A 156 9.80 -22.49 -1.00
C TYR A 156 10.48 -22.89 0.33
N PRO A 157 10.05 -23.98 0.96
CA PRO A 157 10.58 -24.39 2.27
C PRO A 157 12.11 -24.59 2.28
N ASP A 158 12.68 -25.09 1.17
CA ASP A 158 14.13 -25.29 1.03
C ASP A 158 14.93 -23.98 1.01
N LYS A 159 14.27 -22.85 0.72
CA LYS A 159 14.86 -21.49 0.69
C LYS A 159 14.56 -20.69 1.98
N THR A 160 13.98 -21.32 2.99
CA THR A 160 13.60 -20.65 4.26
C THR A 160 14.78 -19.90 4.90
N PRO A 161 15.99 -20.47 5.04
CA PRO A 161 17.10 -19.77 5.66
C PRO A 161 17.46 -18.44 4.97
N GLN A 162 17.36 -18.39 3.64
CA GLN A 162 17.64 -17.21 2.84
C GLN A 162 16.59 -16.11 3.11
N PHE A 163 15.30 -16.45 3.09
CA PHE A 163 14.25 -15.48 3.39
C PHE A 163 14.33 -14.94 4.82
N LEU A 164 14.55 -15.82 5.81
CA LEU A 164 14.72 -15.39 7.20
C LEU A 164 15.90 -14.43 7.36
N LYS A 165 17.03 -14.70 6.69
CA LYS A 165 18.19 -13.81 6.72
C LYS A 165 17.89 -12.42 6.16
N LEU A 166 17.13 -12.31 5.06
CA LEU A 166 16.74 -11.03 4.47
C LEU A 166 15.87 -10.21 5.43
N VAL A 167 14.89 -10.87 6.05
CA VAL A 167 13.95 -10.24 6.99
C VAL A 167 14.64 -9.81 8.29
N ALA A 168 15.66 -10.56 8.72
CA ALA A 168 16.44 -10.34 9.94
C ALA A 168 17.47 -9.20 9.85
N ASN A 169 17.39 -8.32 8.86
CA ASN A 169 18.31 -7.18 8.78
C ASN A 169 18.17 -6.29 10.03
N GLU A 170 19.26 -6.08 10.76
CA GLU A 170 19.23 -5.33 12.02
C GLU A 170 19.02 -3.83 11.83
N GLU A 171 19.34 -3.27 10.67
CA GLU A 171 19.26 -1.84 10.39
C GLU A 171 17.89 -1.43 9.85
N ASN A 172 17.22 -2.31 9.11
CA ASN A 172 16.00 -1.96 8.37
C ASN A 172 14.96 -3.09 8.25
N GLY A 173 15.17 -4.23 8.92
CA GLY A 173 14.32 -5.40 8.86
C GLY A 173 13.10 -5.35 9.78
N ILE A 174 12.49 -6.51 10.01
CA ILE A 174 11.17 -6.67 10.64
C ILE A 174 11.09 -6.18 12.09
N TYR A 175 12.23 -5.94 12.73
CA TYR A 175 12.28 -5.50 14.13
C TYR A 175 11.67 -4.12 14.35
N TYR A 176 11.57 -3.31 13.29
CA TYR A 176 10.97 -1.99 13.33
C TYR A 176 9.46 -1.99 13.06
N HIS A 177 8.87 -3.14 12.70
CA HIS A 177 7.43 -3.24 12.41
C HIS A 177 6.58 -2.82 13.62
N THR A 178 5.63 -1.93 13.34
CA THR A 178 4.53 -1.52 14.22
C THR A 178 3.20 -2.03 13.66
N THR A 179 2.22 -2.24 14.54
CA THR A 179 0.88 -2.71 14.16
C THR A 179 0.24 -1.85 13.06
N PHE A 180 -0.44 -2.50 12.12
CA PHE A 180 -1.23 -1.82 11.08
C PHE A 180 -2.33 -0.95 11.71
N LYS A 181 -2.46 0.29 11.24
CA LYS A 181 -3.46 1.26 11.72
C LYS A 181 -4.29 1.91 10.62
N ASN A 182 -3.78 1.93 9.39
CA ASN A 182 -4.24 2.85 8.32
C ASN A 182 -4.54 2.13 6.98
N PHE A 183 -5.01 0.88 7.02
CA PHE A 183 -5.44 0.16 5.82
C PHE A 183 -6.61 -0.78 6.12
N ILE A 184 -7.70 -0.68 5.37
CA ILE A 184 -8.80 -1.64 5.48
C ILE A 184 -8.54 -2.79 4.50
N SER A 185 -7.95 -3.85 5.03
CA SER A 185 -8.00 -5.16 4.38
C SER A 185 -9.03 -6.02 5.07
N PHE A 186 -9.82 -6.77 4.29
CA PHE A 186 -10.50 -7.95 4.82
C PHE A 186 -9.53 -8.96 5.47
N ASN A 187 -8.23 -8.86 5.18
CA ASN A 187 -7.17 -9.75 5.64
C ASN A 187 -6.22 -9.08 6.65
N GLU A 188 -6.60 -7.96 7.30
CA GLU A 188 -5.69 -7.23 8.21
C GLU A 188 -5.27 -8.11 9.39
N SER A 189 -6.21 -8.89 9.94
CA SER A 189 -5.94 -9.90 10.96
C SER A 189 -4.94 -10.96 10.49
N ASP A 190 -4.94 -11.27 9.19
CA ASP A 190 -4.05 -12.28 8.63
C ASP A 190 -2.64 -11.73 8.49
N TYR A 191 -2.47 -10.46 8.08
CA TYR A 191 -1.14 -9.86 7.94
C TYR A 191 -0.43 -9.70 9.29
N GLU A 192 -1.13 -9.25 10.34
CA GLU A 192 -0.55 -9.21 11.69
C GLU A 192 -0.15 -10.61 12.17
N ALA A 193 -1.00 -11.61 11.92
CA ALA A 193 -0.69 -12.99 12.25
C ALA A 193 0.56 -13.48 11.52
N TYR A 194 0.71 -13.17 10.23
CA TYR A 194 1.90 -13.52 9.45
C TYR A 194 3.17 -12.87 10.00
N ILE A 195 3.13 -11.58 10.35
CA ILE A 195 4.27 -10.89 10.98
C ILE A 195 4.64 -11.57 12.31
N LYS A 196 3.64 -11.91 13.12
CA LYS A 196 3.85 -12.59 14.41
C LYS A 196 4.48 -13.97 14.22
N GLU A 197 3.99 -14.76 13.28
CA GLU A 197 4.58 -16.07 12.96
C GLU A 197 5.99 -15.93 12.41
N LEU A 198 6.24 -14.98 11.51
CA LEU A 198 7.57 -14.70 10.97
C LEU A 198 8.57 -14.32 12.09
N LYS A 199 8.16 -13.47 13.04
CA LYS A 199 8.96 -13.15 14.24
C LYS A 199 9.27 -14.39 15.09
N LYS A 200 8.31 -15.31 15.28
CA LYS A 200 8.57 -16.59 15.99
C LYS A 200 9.56 -17.48 15.24
N MET A 201 9.47 -17.53 13.91
CA MET A 201 10.40 -18.30 13.08
C MET A 201 11.83 -17.76 13.19
N LEU A 202 11.99 -16.43 13.19
CA LEU A 202 13.29 -15.78 13.38
C LEU A 202 13.93 -16.15 14.72
N VAL A 203 13.16 -16.13 15.82
CA VAL A 203 13.65 -16.53 17.14
C VAL A 203 14.13 -17.98 17.13
N LYS A 204 13.34 -18.91 16.56
CA LYS A 204 13.71 -20.32 16.45
C LYS A 204 14.97 -20.55 15.59
N ALA A 205 15.18 -19.70 14.59
CA ALA A 205 16.32 -19.76 13.68
C ALA A 205 17.58 -19.04 14.22
N GLY A 206 17.53 -18.48 15.43
CA GLY A 206 18.67 -17.77 16.04
C GLY A 206 18.85 -16.33 15.57
N TYR A 207 17.87 -15.77 14.84
CA TYR A 207 17.81 -14.34 14.47
C TYR A 207 17.03 -13.50 15.48
N ALA A 208 16.95 -13.95 16.74
CA ALA A 208 16.43 -13.10 17.79
C ALA A 208 17.37 -11.90 17.94
N ARG A 209 16.84 -10.67 17.88
CA ARG A 209 17.64 -9.52 18.29
C ARG A 209 18.00 -9.75 19.75
N SER A 210 19.29 -9.68 20.10
CA SER A 210 19.69 -9.45 21.49
C SER A 210 19.15 -8.09 21.87
N ILE A 211 17.97 -8.07 22.47
CA ILE A 211 17.39 -6.86 23.03
C ILE A 211 18.28 -6.52 24.22
N PHE A 212 18.95 -5.35 24.17
CA PHE A 212 19.59 -4.73 25.33
C PHE A 212 18.55 -4.43 26.40
#